data_AF-A0A1V1SV21-F1
#
_entry.id   AF-A0A1V1SV21-F1
#
_cell.length_a   1.000
_cell.length_b   1.000
_cell.length_c   1.000
_cell.angle_alpha   90.00
_cell.angle_beta   90.00
_cell.angle_gamma   90.00
#
_symmetry.space_group_name_H-M   'P 1'
#
loop_
_entity.id
_entity.type
_entity.pdbx_description
1 polymer ?
#
loop_
_entity_poly.entity_id
_entity_poly.type
_entity_poly.pdbx_seq_one_letter_code
_entity_poly.pdbx_strand_id
1 'polypeptide(L)'
;MFEADASTPRMHSESSSRDALSIHQLTSPSVTSTPEANQYPTTWFSVFELELFHHFITSTSLTLACDPVARNFWRVNVPQLGFSHPYLLKGVLSIAALHLARLRPQQRDYLLEQAMMNHTAASSMALPLITNASGENFPPIFHFSMLTTIITFARPRAPDNFLIVSNGILPDWFLICRGIRTLLQSEGEAVLSMSSLDALFYAGMKLSIRWENANQEHERLKDLEDTIRSRSDPHKIPELCDGLLTLRRCFNLFFTSDSSEEERMRSALMWLVKIPDPFIELLKSHDSEALCVLAFFCVLLKRLEHLWWIEGWAFHLIERIYTTLDHRYRLWIRWPLEEIGWAP
;
A
#
# COMPACT_ATOMS: atom_id res chain seq x y z
N MET A 1 -48.55 -41.74 53.57
CA MET A 1 -49.74 -42.01 52.74
C MET A 1 -49.50 -43.38 52.12
N PHE A 2 -50.24 -44.36 52.65
CA PHE A 2 -50.38 -45.78 52.26
C PHE A 2 -49.17 -46.73 52.30
N GLU A 3 -49.28 -47.69 53.25
CA GLU A 3 -49.21 -49.17 53.11
C GLU A 3 -48.21 -49.79 52.11
N ALA A 4 -47.66 -50.98 52.30
CA ALA A 4 -47.51 -51.92 53.40
C ALA A 4 -46.68 -53.08 52.80
N ASP A 5 -45.75 -53.57 53.60
CA ASP A 5 -45.39 -54.98 53.77
C ASP A 5 -44.69 -55.83 52.68
N ALA A 6 -43.82 -56.67 53.23
CA ALA A 6 -43.57 -58.06 52.90
C ALA A 6 -42.76 -58.45 51.64
N SER A 7 -41.55 -58.93 51.97
CA SER A 7 -41.10 -60.31 51.73
C SER A 7 -40.39 -60.67 50.42
N THR A 8 -39.15 -61.13 50.64
CA THR A 8 -38.22 -61.89 49.78
C THR A 8 -38.87 -63.06 49.01
N PRO A 9 -38.27 -63.55 47.91
CA PRO A 9 -37.39 -64.72 48.07
C PRO A 9 -36.12 -64.75 47.17
N ARG A 10 -35.17 -65.54 47.68
CA ARG A 10 -34.07 -66.31 47.03
C ARG A 10 -34.25 -66.57 45.51
N MET A 11 -33.22 -66.77 44.68
CA MET A 11 -32.20 -67.82 44.77
C MET A 11 -31.33 -67.84 43.48
N HIS A 12 -30.18 -68.52 43.55
CA HIS A 12 -29.42 -69.16 42.45
C HIS A 12 -28.58 -68.26 41.52
N SER A 13 -27.25 -68.22 41.68
CA SER A 13 -26.24 -69.23 41.30
C SER A 13 -26.09 -69.38 39.79
N GLU A 14 -24.94 -68.96 39.25
CA GLU A 14 -24.07 -69.86 38.47
C GLU A 14 -22.76 -69.18 38.07
N SER A 15 -21.69 -69.94 38.23
CA SER A 15 -20.30 -69.67 37.89
C SER A 15 -19.99 -70.08 36.45
N SER A 16 -19.14 -69.33 35.75
CA SER A 16 -18.34 -69.81 34.61
C SER A 16 -17.27 -68.75 34.30
N SER A 17 -16.00 -68.92 34.68
CA SER A 17 -14.93 -69.68 33.98
C SER A 17 -14.71 -69.17 32.55
N ARG A 18 -13.68 -68.33 32.36
CA ARG A 18 -12.41 -68.66 31.67
C ARG A 18 -12.60 -69.22 30.25
N ASP A 19 -12.21 -68.49 29.22
CA ASP A 19 -10.93 -68.74 28.53
C ASP A 19 -10.74 -67.90 27.25
N ALA A 20 -9.46 -67.81 26.90
CA ALA A 20 -8.84 -67.05 25.82
C ALA A 20 -9.51 -67.17 24.45
N LEU A 21 -9.49 -66.07 23.69
CA LEU A 21 -9.79 -66.05 22.27
C LEU A 21 -8.55 -65.71 21.44
N SER A 22 -8.30 -66.62 20.51
CA SER A 22 -7.17 -66.81 19.63
C SER A 22 -7.01 -65.73 18.56
N ILE A 23 -5.75 -65.47 18.22
CA ILE A 23 -5.32 -64.63 17.09
C ILE A 23 -5.60 -65.37 15.79
N HIS A 24 -6.55 -64.88 14.99
CA HIS A 24 -6.69 -65.30 13.60
C HIS A 24 -5.68 -64.54 12.72
N GLN A 25 -4.79 -65.31 12.08
CA GLN A 25 -3.95 -64.88 10.97
C GLN A 25 -4.81 -64.43 9.79
N LEU A 26 -4.62 -63.18 9.35
CA LEU A 26 -5.06 -62.70 8.04
C LEU A 26 -3.83 -62.66 7.12
N THR A 27 -3.87 -63.48 6.09
CA THR A 27 -2.93 -63.54 4.98
C THR A 27 -2.85 -62.21 4.23
N SER A 28 -1.63 -61.69 4.09
CA SER A 28 -1.33 -60.48 3.31
C SER A 28 -1.38 -60.76 1.80
N PRO A 29 -1.99 -59.87 0.98
CA PRO A 29 -1.66 -59.81 -0.43
C PRO A 29 -0.36 -59.03 -0.62
N SER A 30 0.62 -59.64 -1.28
CA SER A 30 1.86 -58.99 -1.71
C SER A 30 1.54 -57.92 -2.75
N VAL A 31 1.51 -56.65 -2.33
CA VAL A 31 1.58 -55.51 -3.24
C VAL A 31 3.00 -54.98 -3.18
N THR A 32 3.80 -55.35 -4.18
CA THR A 32 5.10 -54.73 -4.43
C THR A 32 4.85 -53.34 -5.02
N SER A 33 4.43 -52.41 -4.18
CA SER A 33 4.50 -50.99 -4.47
C SER A 33 5.61 -50.42 -3.60
N THR A 34 6.79 -50.21 -4.19
CA THR A 34 7.72 -49.21 -3.68
C THR A 34 6.91 -47.95 -3.42
N PRO A 35 6.92 -47.39 -2.20
CA PRO A 35 6.34 -46.08 -2.02
C PRO A 35 7.19 -45.15 -2.87
N GLU A 36 6.65 -44.70 -4.00
CA GLU A 36 7.14 -43.48 -4.63
C GLU A 36 7.14 -42.46 -3.50
N ALA A 37 8.34 -41.98 -3.14
CA ALA A 37 8.48 -40.91 -2.18
C ALA A 37 7.54 -39.81 -2.65
N ASN A 38 6.49 -39.51 -1.87
CA ASN A 38 5.62 -38.37 -2.10
C ASN A 38 6.52 -37.16 -2.31
N GLN A 39 6.75 -36.80 -3.59
CA GLN A 39 7.38 -35.55 -3.93
C GLN A 39 6.33 -34.50 -3.63
N TYR A 40 6.33 -34.03 -2.37
CA TYR A 40 5.60 -32.85 -1.98
C TYR A 40 5.96 -31.74 -2.98
N PRO A 41 4.98 -30.95 -3.48
CA PRO A 41 5.27 -29.83 -4.34
C PRO A 41 6.33 -28.94 -3.70
N THR A 42 7.44 -28.71 -4.39
CA THR A 42 8.68 -28.12 -3.86
C THR A 42 8.60 -26.62 -3.52
N THR A 43 7.40 -26.04 -3.46
CA THR A 43 7.18 -24.63 -3.14
C THR A 43 6.64 -24.48 -1.72
N TRP A 44 7.42 -24.89 -0.73
CA TRP A 44 7.17 -24.51 0.66
C TRP A 44 7.68 -23.09 0.88
N PHE A 45 6.90 -22.23 1.55
CA PHE A 45 7.41 -20.93 2.00
C PHE A 45 8.57 -21.17 2.93
N SER A 46 9.66 -20.42 2.75
CA SER A 46 10.76 -20.44 3.71
C SER A 46 10.27 -20.00 5.09
N VAL A 47 10.93 -20.48 6.16
CA VAL A 47 10.64 -20.04 7.54
C VAL A 47 10.70 -18.51 7.66
N PHE A 48 11.62 -17.90 6.90
CA PHE A 48 11.76 -16.45 6.84
C PHE A 48 10.55 -15.76 6.19
N GLU A 49 10.03 -16.27 5.06
CA GLU A 49 8.80 -15.72 4.46
C GLU A 49 7.59 -15.88 5.39
N LEU A 50 7.50 -16.98 6.14
CA LEU A 50 6.47 -17.16 7.16
C LEU A 50 6.63 -16.16 8.32
N GLU A 51 7.86 -15.86 8.75
CA GLU A 51 8.13 -14.82 9.75
C GLU A 51 7.70 -13.44 9.25
N LEU A 52 8.05 -13.08 8.02
CA LEU A 52 7.63 -11.82 7.39
C LEU A 52 6.11 -11.72 7.30
N PHE A 53 5.44 -12.79 6.85
CA PHE A 53 3.98 -12.84 6.77
C PHE A 53 3.34 -12.69 8.15
N HIS A 54 3.84 -13.42 9.16
CA HIS A 54 3.38 -13.30 10.53
C HIS A 54 3.59 -11.88 11.09
N HIS A 55 4.76 -11.27 10.84
CA HIS A 55 5.04 -9.91 11.24
C HIS A 55 4.11 -8.91 10.54
N PHE A 56 3.73 -9.18 9.29
CA PHE A 56 2.77 -8.35 8.58
C PHE A 56 1.42 -8.32 9.29
N ILE A 57 0.81 -9.48 9.50
CA ILE A 57 -0.56 -9.60 10.04
C ILE A 57 -0.67 -9.22 11.52
N THR A 58 0.42 -9.33 12.29
CA THR A 58 0.42 -9.03 13.74
C THR A 58 0.86 -7.61 14.06
N SER A 59 1.71 -7.01 13.22
CA SER A 59 2.37 -5.74 13.54
C SER A 59 2.29 -4.73 12.40
N THR A 60 2.76 -5.09 11.20
CA THR A 60 2.94 -4.12 10.11
C THR A 60 1.61 -3.54 9.63
N SER A 61 0.59 -4.38 9.43
CA SER A 61 -0.71 -3.95 8.91
C SER A 61 -1.41 -2.91 9.78
N LEU A 62 -1.11 -2.89 11.08
CA LEU A 62 -1.66 -1.93 12.04
C LEU A 62 -1.08 -0.51 11.85
N THR A 63 0.04 -0.39 11.15
CA THR A 63 0.76 0.86 10.90
C THR A 63 0.47 1.47 9.52
N LEU A 64 -0.29 0.77 8.66
CA LEU A 64 -0.53 1.18 7.27
C LEU A 64 -1.78 2.05 7.08
N ALA A 65 -2.60 2.17 8.13
CA ALA A 65 -3.82 2.96 8.11
C ALA A 65 -4.10 3.60 9.48
N CYS A 66 -4.85 4.70 9.45
CA CYS A 66 -5.24 5.47 10.62
C CYS A 66 -6.57 4.98 11.20
N ASP A 67 -7.50 4.48 10.37
CA ASP A 67 -8.81 4.01 10.81
C ASP A 67 -8.92 2.48 11.01
N PRO A 68 -9.79 1.99 11.91
CA PRO A 68 -9.90 0.56 12.21
C PRO A 68 -10.36 -0.32 11.04
N VAL A 69 -11.20 0.20 10.14
CA VAL A 69 -11.74 -0.57 9.01
C VAL A 69 -10.62 -0.84 8.01
N ALA A 70 -9.88 0.21 7.64
CA ALA A 70 -8.71 0.08 6.76
C ALA A 70 -7.60 -0.78 7.38
N ARG A 71 -7.34 -0.65 8.69
CA ARG A 71 -6.39 -1.55 9.40
C ARG A 71 -6.81 -3.01 9.31
N ASN A 72 -8.09 -3.31 9.51
CA ASN A 72 -8.58 -4.68 9.41
C ASN A 72 -8.49 -5.21 7.98
N PHE A 73 -8.77 -4.36 7.00
CA PHE A 73 -8.60 -4.68 5.58
C PHE A 73 -7.16 -5.06 5.25
N TRP A 74 -6.18 -4.25 5.66
CA TRP A 74 -4.76 -4.59 5.51
C TRP A 74 -4.37 -5.86 6.24
N ARG A 75 -4.93 -6.09 7.43
CA ARG A 75 -4.59 -7.25 8.27
C ARG A 75 -5.15 -8.57 7.76
N VAL A 76 -6.35 -8.56 7.18
CA VAL A 76 -7.13 -9.77 6.87
C VAL A 76 -7.33 -9.93 5.37
N ASN A 77 -7.97 -8.93 4.74
CA ASN A 77 -8.40 -9.03 3.35
C ASN A 77 -7.23 -9.08 2.37
N VAL A 78 -6.23 -8.22 2.53
CA VAL A 78 -5.07 -8.18 1.61
C VAL A 78 -4.24 -9.47 1.66
N PRO A 79 -3.91 -10.03 2.84
CA PRO A 79 -3.29 -11.35 2.94
C PRO A 79 -4.12 -12.47 2.29
N GLN A 80 -5.44 -12.47 2.50
CA GLN A 80 -6.33 -13.46 1.87
C GLN A 80 -6.33 -13.35 0.34
N LEU A 81 -6.40 -12.13 -0.20
CA LEU A 81 -6.26 -11.88 -1.63
C LEU A 81 -4.89 -12.34 -2.15
N GLY A 82 -3.83 -12.17 -1.35
CA GLY A 82 -2.47 -12.59 -1.67
C GLY A 82 -2.32 -14.09 -1.91
N PHE A 83 -3.15 -14.93 -1.30
CA PHE A 83 -3.12 -16.38 -1.56
C PHE A 83 -3.61 -16.75 -2.96
N SER A 84 -4.48 -15.93 -3.56
CA SER A 84 -4.92 -16.09 -4.96
C SER A 84 -4.08 -15.26 -5.93
N HIS A 85 -3.34 -14.26 -5.44
CA HIS A 85 -2.58 -13.31 -6.25
C HIS A 85 -1.14 -13.18 -5.72
N PRO A 86 -0.19 -13.98 -6.24
CA PRO A 86 1.18 -14.05 -5.70
C PRO A 86 1.92 -12.70 -5.62
N TYR A 87 1.64 -11.77 -6.53
CA TYR A 87 2.23 -10.43 -6.50
C TYR A 87 1.78 -9.60 -5.29
N LEU A 88 0.52 -9.74 -4.85
CA LEU A 88 0.05 -9.09 -3.62
C LEU A 88 0.78 -9.65 -2.40
N LEU A 89 0.93 -10.97 -2.34
CA LEU A 89 1.64 -11.62 -1.24
C LEU A 89 3.12 -11.19 -1.19
N LYS A 90 3.78 -11.10 -2.34
CA LYS A 90 5.16 -10.58 -2.43
C LYS A 90 5.22 -9.10 -2.00
N GLY A 91 4.24 -8.27 -2.34
CA GLY A 91 4.11 -6.91 -1.82
C GLY A 91 3.96 -6.86 -0.29
N VAL A 92 3.12 -7.73 0.28
CA VAL A 92 2.94 -7.90 1.73
C VAL A 92 4.25 -8.24 2.43
N LEU A 93 5.00 -9.23 1.92
CA LEU A 93 6.30 -9.62 2.46
C LEU A 93 7.32 -8.49 2.35
N SER A 94 7.29 -7.71 1.25
CA SER A 94 8.17 -6.56 1.05
C SER A 94 7.97 -5.50 2.13
N ILE A 95 6.73 -5.08 2.39
CA ILE A 95 6.44 -4.08 3.43
C ILE A 95 6.84 -4.60 4.82
N ALA A 96 6.56 -5.87 5.11
CA ALA A 96 6.96 -6.48 6.39
C ALA A 96 8.47 -6.47 6.59
N ALA A 97 9.23 -6.78 5.55
CA ALA A 97 10.69 -6.73 5.59
C ALA A 97 11.21 -5.29 5.78
N LEU A 98 10.61 -4.28 5.13
CA LEU A 98 10.93 -2.87 5.36
C LEU A 98 10.64 -2.43 6.80
N HIS A 99 9.50 -2.84 7.34
CA HIS A 99 9.12 -2.52 8.70
C HIS A 99 10.08 -3.18 9.71
N LEU A 100 10.42 -4.46 9.53
CA LEU A 100 11.43 -5.14 10.35
C LEU A 100 12.82 -4.50 10.21
N ALA A 101 13.22 -4.05 9.02
CA ALA A 101 14.52 -3.41 8.80
C ALA A 101 14.69 -2.14 9.65
N ARG A 102 13.58 -1.48 10.00
CA ARG A 102 13.58 -0.35 10.95
C ARG A 102 13.68 -0.82 12.40
N LEU A 103 13.00 -1.91 12.75
CA LEU A 103 12.96 -2.45 14.12
C LEU A 103 14.20 -3.26 14.49
N ARG A 104 14.96 -3.77 13.51
CA ARG A 104 16.13 -4.63 13.69
C ARG A 104 17.36 -4.05 12.96
N PRO A 105 18.01 -3.01 13.51
CA PRO A 105 19.16 -2.37 12.86
C PRO A 105 20.30 -3.34 12.52
N GLN A 106 20.49 -4.40 13.30
CA GLN A 106 21.55 -5.39 13.08
C GLN A 106 21.36 -6.24 11.82
N GLN A 107 20.12 -6.37 11.33
CA GLN A 107 19.75 -7.15 10.14
C GLN A 107 19.24 -6.26 9.01
N ARG A 108 19.40 -4.93 9.15
CA ARG A 108 18.77 -3.94 8.29
C ARG A 108 19.08 -4.18 6.81
N ASP A 109 20.34 -4.33 6.45
CA ASP A 109 20.73 -4.43 5.03
C ASP A 109 20.18 -5.69 4.37
N TYR A 110 20.23 -6.83 5.07
CA TYR A 110 19.61 -8.07 4.62
C TYR A 110 18.09 -7.92 4.46
N LEU A 111 17.40 -7.32 5.43
CA LEU A 111 15.95 -7.11 5.36
C LEU A 111 15.56 -6.14 4.23
N LEU A 112 16.36 -5.11 3.99
CA LEU A 112 16.18 -4.19 2.86
C LEU A 112 16.36 -4.90 1.51
N GLU A 113 17.38 -5.74 1.38
CA GLU A 113 17.59 -6.57 0.18
C GLU A 113 16.37 -7.48 -0.06
N GLN A 114 15.91 -8.20 0.97
CA GLN A 114 14.73 -9.05 0.89
C GLN A 114 13.46 -8.26 0.53
N ALA A 115 13.30 -7.06 1.08
CA ALA A 115 12.19 -6.20 0.71
C ALA A 115 12.21 -5.84 -0.79
N MET A 116 13.39 -5.51 -1.32
CA MET A 116 13.54 -5.13 -2.73
C MET A 116 13.38 -6.32 -3.67
N MET A 117 13.95 -7.48 -3.35
CA MET A 117 13.73 -8.71 -4.11
C MET A 117 12.24 -9.06 -4.21
N ASN A 118 11.51 -8.98 -3.10
CA ASN A 118 10.06 -9.26 -3.09
C ASN A 118 9.27 -8.21 -3.90
N HIS A 119 9.61 -6.91 -3.78
CA HIS A 119 8.93 -5.88 -4.57
C HIS A 119 9.20 -6.04 -6.07
N THR A 120 10.45 -6.26 -6.49
CA THR A 120 10.80 -6.49 -7.90
C THR A 120 10.09 -7.72 -8.46
N ALA A 121 10.01 -8.82 -7.70
CA ALA A 121 9.26 -10.00 -8.10
C ALA A 121 7.76 -9.69 -8.25
N ALA A 122 7.17 -8.97 -7.28
CA ALA A 122 5.78 -8.56 -7.32
C ALA A 122 5.47 -7.67 -8.54
N SER A 123 6.28 -6.64 -8.80
CA SER A 123 6.12 -5.73 -9.94
C SER A 123 6.25 -6.48 -11.27
N SER A 124 7.21 -7.41 -11.39
CA SER A 124 7.39 -8.21 -12.60
C SER A 124 6.18 -9.10 -12.91
N MET A 125 5.52 -9.62 -11.87
CA MET A 125 4.29 -10.40 -12.01
C MET A 125 3.07 -9.53 -12.34
N ALA A 126 2.98 -8.32 -11.77
CA ALA A 126 1.83 -7.45 -11.91
C ALA A 126 1.82 -6.64 -13.21
N LEU A 127 2.98 -6.19 -13.71
CA LEU A 127 3.09 -5.28 -14.86
C LEU A 127 2.37 -5.80 -16.13
N PRO A 128 2.49 -7.07 -16.53
CA PRO A 128 1.77 -7.61 -17.69
C PRO A 128 0.24 -7.67 -17.50
N LEU A 129 -0.23 -7.66 -16.25
CA LEU A 129 -1.65 -7.73 -15.94
C LEU A 129 -2.32 -6.35 -16.02
N ILE A 130 -1.57 -5.26 -15.76
CA ILE A 130 -2.09 -3.89 -15.74
C ILE A 130 -2.69 -3.50 -17.09
N THR A 131 -2.08 -3.90 -18.21
CA THR A 131 -2.58 -3.54 -19.55
C THR A 131 -3.94 -4.15 -19.88
N ASN A 132 -4.30 -5.26 -19.23
CA ASN A 132 -5.55 -6.00 -19.46
C ASN A 132 -6.45 -6.02 -18.23
N ALA A 133 -6.17 -5.17 -17.25
CA ALA A 133 -6.86 -5.18 -15.96
C ALA A 133 -8.27 -4.61 -16.12
N SER A 134 -9.25 -5.50 -16.17
CA SER A 134 -10.67 -5.19 -16.20
C SER A 134 -11.44 -6.17 -15.33
N GLY A 135 -12.69 -5.85 -15.03
CA GLY A 135 -13.56 -6.77 -14.29
C GLY A 135 -12.98 -7.20 -12.94
N GLU A 136 -13.04 -8.49 -12.67
CA GLU A 136 -12.63 -9.11 -11.41
C GLU A 136 -11.11 -9.05 -11.14
N ASN A 137 -10.28 -8.82 -12.17
CA ASN A 137 -8.82 -8.72 -12.00
C ASN A 137 -8.36 -7.33 -11.55
N PHE A 138 -9.24 -6.32 -11.64
CA PHE A 138 -8.91 -4.94 -11.31
C PHE A 138 -8.68 -4.71 -9.81
N PRO A 139 -9.55 -5.14 -8.88
CA PRO A 139 -9.37 -4.84 -7.45
C PRO A 139 -8.02 -5.33 -6.88
N PRO A 140 -7.54 -6.56 -7.17
CA PRO A 140 -6.21 -6.99 -6.72
C PRO A 140 -5.05 -6.10 -7.21
N ILE A 141 -5.13 -5.63 -8.46
CA ILE A 141 -4.12 -4.73 -9.06
C ILE A 141 -4.18 -3.34 -8.41
N PHE A 142 -5.39 -2.84 -8.13
CA PHE A 142 -5.60 -1.61 -7.37
C PHE A 142 -4.90 -1.69 -6.00
N HIS A 143 -5.14 -2.75 -5.22
CA HIS A 143 -4.49 -2.94 -3.91
C HIS A 143 -2.97 -3.07 -4.02
N PHE A 144 -2.49 -3.73 -5.08
CA PHE A 144 -1.05 -3.84 -5.31
C PHE A 144 -0.39 -2.47 -5.52
N SER A 145 -1.06 -1.54 -6.19
CA SER A 145 -0.53 -0.17 -6.35
C SER A 145 -0.46 0.63 -5.05
N MET A 146 -1.41 0.39 -4.14
CA MET A 146 -1.38 0.98 -2.81
C MET A 146 -0.17 0.45 -2.02
N LEU A 147 0.05 -0.88 -2.03
CA LEU A 147 1.24 -1.48 -1.43
C LEU A 147 2.52 -0.92 -2.06
N THR A 148 2.57 -0.84 -3.39
CA THR A 148 3.71 -0.31 -4.16
C THR A 148 4.03 1.14 -3.80
N THR A 149 3.00 1.98 -3.58
CA THR A 149 3.16 3.36 -3.09
C THR A 149 3.80 3.35 -1.70
N ILE A 150 3.27 2.57 -0.76
CA ILE A 150 3.82 2.45 0.61
C ILE A 150 5.28 1.95 0.58
N ILE A 151 5.57 0.90 -0.21
CA ILE A 151 6.92 0.34 -0.38
C ILE A 151 7.89 1.42 -0.90
N THR A 152 7.45 2.21 -1.87
CA THR A 152 8.26 3.27 -2.48
C THR A 152 8.63 4.35 -1.47
N PHE A 153 7.69 4.72 -0.60
CA PHE A 153 7.96 5.67 0.47
C PHE A 153 8.83 5.03 1.57
N ALA A 154 8.57 3.78 1.94
CA ALA A 154 9.28 3.07 3.00
C ALA A 154 10.74 2.70 2.68
N ARG A 155 11.10 2.57 1.40
CA ARG A 155 12.45 2.16 0.99
C ARG A 155 13.49 3.28 1.23
N PRO A 156 14.78 2.94 1.35
CA PRO A 156 15.85 3.94 1.43
C PRO A 156 15.81 4.92 0.26
N ARG A 157 16.02 6.21 0.56
CA ARG A 157 16.00 7.28 -0.43
C ARG A 157 17.36 7.39 -1.09
N ALA A 158 17.41 7.21 -2.41
CA ALA A 158 18.61 7.48 -3.19
C ALA A 158 18.85 9.01 -3.28
N PRO A 159 20.11 9.48 -3.31
CA PRO A 159 20.45 10.90 -3.36
C PRO A 159 19.93 11.64 -4.59
N ASP A 160 19.49 10.94 -5.64
CA ASP A 160 19.00 11.45 -6.91
C ASP A 160 17.46 11.40 -7.04
N ASN A 161 16.76 10.91 -6.00
CA ASN A 161 15.33 10.61 -6.07
C ASN A 161 14.43 11.83 -5.77
N PHE A 162 13.65 12.31 -6.76
CA PHE A 162 12.61 13.35 -6.61
C PHE A 162 11.20 12.76 -6.39
N LEU A 163 11.10 11.50 -5.96
CA LEU A 163 9.87 10.71 -5.81
C LEU A 163 9.18 10.41 -7.14
N ILE A 164 8.72 11.44 -7.84
CA ILE A 164 7.95 11.36 -9.09
C ILE A 164 8.88 11.13 -10.29
N VAL A 165 10.10 11.68 -10.24
CA VAL A 165 11.12 11.56 -11.29
C VAL A 165 12.43 11.10 -10.67
N SER A 166 13.11 10.17 -11.33
CA SER A 166 14.49 9.80 -11.02
C SER A 166 15.31 9.81 -12.31
N ASN A 167 16.32 10.67 -12.40
CA ASN A 167 17.15 10.83 -13.60
C ASN A 167 16.38 11.12 -14.90
N GLY A 168 15.33 11.94 -14.82
CA GLY A 168 14.49 12.31 -15.98
C GLY A 168 13.51 11.22 -16.44
N ILE A 169 13.48 10.06 -15.78
CA ILE A 169 12.59 8.94 -16.09
C ILE A 169 11.55 8.79 -14.98
N LEU A 170 10.34 8.37 -15.36
CA LEU A 170 9.31 7.98 -14.40
C LEU A 170 9.65 6.63 -13.78
N PRO A 171 9.69 6.52 -12.45
CA PRO A 171 9.86 5.24 -11.79
C PRO A 171 8.71 4.27 -12.09
N ASP A 172 9.00 2.96 -12.16
CA ASP A 172 8.00 1.91 -12.45
C ASP A 172 6.77 1.96 -11.53
N TRP A 173 6.98 2.25 -10.24
CA TRP A 173 5.90 2.38 -9.26
C TRP A 173 4.88 3.46 -9.67
N PHE A 174 5.37 4.56 -10.24
CA PHE A 174 4.54 5.67 -10.67
C PHE A 174 3.76 5.29 -11.92
N LEU A 175 4.38 4.55 -12.85
CA LEU A 175 3.70 3.99 -14.03
C LEU A 175 2.55 3.05 -13.63
N ILE A 176 2.73 2.23 -12.59
CA ILE A 176 1.66 1.38 -12.04
C ILE A 176 0.47 2.23 -11.56
N CYS A 177 0.74 3.29 -10.78
CA CYS A 177 -0.30 4.22 -10.33
C CYS A 177 -1.01 4.91 -11.51
N ARG A 178 -0.26 5.31 -12.55
CA ARG A 178 -0.82 5.92 -13.77
C ARG A 178 -1.69 4.94 -14.56
N GLY A 179 -1.26 3.69 -14.71
CA GLY A 179 -2.04 2.65 -15.37
C GLY A 179 -3.39 2.46 -14.71
N ILE A 180 -3.43 2.37 -13.38
CA ILE A 180 -4.67 2.22 -12.62
C ILE A 180 -5.57 3.43 -12.72
N ARG A 181 -5.02 4.64 -12.72
CA ARG A 181 -5.79 5.86 -12.98
C ARG A 181 -6.46 5.80 -14.35
N THR A 182 -5.73 5.41 -15.40
CA THR A 182 -6.29 5.29 -16.75
C THR A 182 -7.43 4.27 -16.79
N LEU A 183 -7.26 3.13 -16.12
CA LEU A 183 -8.29 2.10 -16.02
C LEU A 183 -9.55 2.58 -15.29
N LEU A 184 -9.38 3.31 -14.18
CA LEU A 184 -10.49 3.93 -13.45
C LEU A 184 -11.25 4.94 -14.30
N GLN A 185 -10.56 5.65 -15.20
CA GLN A 185 -11.18 6.60 -16.12
C GLN A 185 -11.87 5.90 -17.29
N SER A 186 -11.33 4.79 -17.81
CA SER A 186 -11.90 4.07 -18.95
C SER A 186 -13.07 3.15 -18.58
N GLU A 187 -13.03 2.54 -17.39
CA GLU A 187 -14.03 1.56 -16.95
C GLU A 187 -14.97 2.09 -15.85
N GLY A 188 -15.02 3.41 -15.62
CA GLY A 188 -15.66 4.02 -14.44
C GLY A 188 -17.06 3.49 -14.09
N GLU A 189 -17.95 3.36 -15.07
CA GLU A 189 -19.30 2.81 -14.85
C GLU A 189 -19.30 1.29 -14.62
N ALA A 190 -18.45 0.55 -15.32
CA ALA A 190 -18.32 -0.90 -15.20
C ALA A 190 -17.68 -1.30 -13.85
N VAL A 191 -16.66 -0.57 -13.39
CA VAL A 191 -16.01 -0.75 -12.09
C VAL A 191 -16.98 -0.53 -10.94
N LEU A 192 -17.79 0.53 -11.00
CA LEU A 192 -18.81 0.81 -9.98
C LEU A 192 -19.93 -0.24 -9.91
N SER A 193 -20.13 -1.00 -11.00
CA SER A 193 -21.09 -2.10 -11.04
C SER A 193 -20.54 -3.44 -10.54
N MET A 194 -19.25 -3.51 -10.21
CA MET A 194 -18.62 -4.75 -9.72
C MET A 194 -19.10 -5.07 -8.30
N SER A 195 -19.64 -6.28 -8.13
CA SER A 195 -20.10 -6.81 -6.85
C SER A 195 -18.96 -7.07 -5.84
N SER A 196 -17.70 -6.99 -6.29
CA SER A 196 -16.49 -7.34 -5.54
C SER A 196 -15.71 -6.14 -4.98
N LEU A 197 -16.21 -4.91 -5.15
CA LEU A 197 -15.55 -3.73 -4.59
C LEU A 197 -15.67 -3.68 -3.06
N ASP A 198 -14.54 -3.55 -2.39
CA ASP A 198 -14.50 -3.41 -0.92
C ASP A 198 -14.71 -1.96 -0.46
N ALA A 199 -14.90 -1.80 0.86
CA ALA A 199 -15.13 -0.52 1.49
C ALA A 199 -13.96 0.47 1.29
N LEU A 200 -12.74 -0.01 1.12
CA LEU A 200 -11.55 0.83 0.92
C LEU A 200 -11.60 1.47 -0.47
N PHE A 201 -11.94 0.69 -1.49
CA PHE A 201 -12.15 1.19 -2.84
C PHE A 201 -13.26 2.25 -2.90
N TYR A 202 -14.44 1.96 -2.32
CA TYR A 202 -15.54 2.93 -2.28
C TYR A 202 -15.16 4.22 -1.54
N ALA A 203 -14.42 4.12 -0.43
CA ALA A 203 -13.90 5.27 0.28
C ALA A 203 -12.97 6.12 -0.60
N GLY A 204 -12.10 5.47 -1.38
CA GLY A 204 -11.23 6.13 -2.37
C GLY A 204 -12.02 6.86 -3.47
N MET A 205 -13.04 6.22 -4.03
CA MET A 205 -13.92 6.82 -5.05
C MET A 205 -14.67 8.04 -4.51
N LYS A 206 -15.27 7.93 -3.32
CA LYS A 206 -15.96 9.06 -2.67
C LYS A 206 -15.00 10.22 -2.42
N LEU A 207 -13.77 9.93 -2.00
CA LEU A 207 -12.74 10.95 -1.81
C LEU A 207 -12.31 11.59 -3.13
N SER A 208 -12.19 10.82 -4.22
CA SER A 208 -11.89 11.34 -5.55
C SER A 208 -12.97 12.31 -6.03
N ILE A 209 -14.26 11.98 -5.84
CA ILE A 209 -15.37 12.88 -6.20
C ILE A 209 -15.31 14.17 -5.38
N ARG A 210 -15.06 14.07 -4.07
CA ARG A 210 -14.88 15.27 -3.22
C ARG A 210 -13.68 16.10 -3.67
N TRP A 211 -12.58 15.46 -4.07
CA TRP A 211 -11.39 16.12 -4.57
C TRP A 211 -11.66 16.91 -5.85
N GLU A 212 -12.45 16.36 -6.79
CA GLU A 212 -12.81 17.04 -8.04
C GLU A 212 -13.63 18.32 -7.78
N ASN A 213 -14.45 18.30 -6.74
CA ASN A 213 -15.29 19.42 -6.33
C ASN A 213 -14.60 20.38 -5.35
N ALA A 214 -13.40 20.06 -4.86
CA ALA A 214 -12.66 20.95 -3.97
C ALA A 214 -12.12 22.16 -4.76
N ASN A 215 -12.65 23.34 -4.46
CA ASN A 215 -12.35 24.56 -5.22
C ASN A 215 -12.13 25.78 -4.31
N GLN A 216 -11.86 25.56 -3.03
CA GLN A 216 -11.59 26.65 -2.11
C GLN A 216 -10.19 27.22 -2.37
N GLU A 217 -10.08 28.55 -2.33
CA GLU A 217 -8.77 29.18 -2.46
C GLU A 217 -7.90 28.88 -1.23
N HIS A 218 -6.59 28.74 -1.46
CA HIS A 218 -5.59 28.64 -0.41
C HIS A 218 -4.58 29.76 -0.64
N GLU A 219 -4.48 30.69 0.30
CA GLU A 219 -3.73 31.96 0.19
C GLU A 219 -2.33 31.74 -0.43
N ARG A 220 -1.51 30.86 0.18
CA ARG A 220 -0.14 30.62 -0.28
C ARG A 220 -0.02 29.97 -1.66
N LEU A 221 -1.01 29.16 -2.06
CA LEU A 221 -1.02 28.55 -3.38
C LEU A 221 -1.50 29.55 -4.43
N LYS A 222 -2.39 30.49 -4.05
CA LYS A 222 -2.80 31.60 -4.90
C LYS A 222 -1.65 32.57 -5.14
N ASP A 223 -0.87 32.91 -4.11
CA ASP A 223 0.34 33.72 -4.26
C ASP A 223 1.33 33.11 -5.27
N LEU A 224 1.51 31.78 -5.20
CA LEU A 224 2.33 31.04 -6.17
C LEU A 224 1.72 31.05 -7.57
N GLU A 225 0.40 30.88 -7.69
CA GLU A 225 -0.32 30.94 -8.96
C GLU A 225 -0.14 32.30 -9.64
N ASP A 226 -0.33 33.40 -8.90
CA ASP A 226 -0.15 34.77 -9.40
C ASP A 226 1.31 35.04 -9.81
N THR A 227 2.26 34.47 -9.07
CA THR A 227 3.68 34.53 -9.41
C THR A 227 3.99 33.77 -10.71
N ILE A 228 3.43 32.56 -10.89
CA ILE A 228 3.57 31.78 -12.12
C ILE A 228 2.98 32.54 -13.30
N ARG A 229 1.76 33.09 -13.15
CA ARG A 229 1.07 33.82 -14.21
C ARG A 229 1.80 35.09 -14.65
N SER A 230 2.53 35.73 -13.74
CA SER A 230 3.22 36.99 -14.01
C SER A 230 4.67 36.83 -14.48
N ARG A 231 5.35 35.73 -14.14
CA ARG A 231 6.81 35.59 -14.33
C ARG A 231 7.25 34.41 -15.18
N SER A 232 6.38 33.44 -15.43
CA SER A 232 6.71 32.24 -16.21
C SER A 232 6.53 32.46 -17.71
N ASP A 233 7.15 31.60 -18.51
CA ASP A 233 6.88 31.53 -19.96
C ASP A 233 5.39 31.24 -20.20
N PRO A 234 4.68 32.06 -21.01
CA PRO A 234 3.28 31.83 -21.37
C PRO A 234 2.94 30.41 -21.83
N HIS A 235 3.89 29.70 -22.45
CA HIS A 235 3.67 28.34 -22.95
C HIS A 235 3.65 27.28 -21.84
N LYS A 236 4.19 27.57 -20.65
CA LYS A 236 4.22 26.65 -19.50
C LYS A 236 3.11 26.93 -18.48
N ILE A 237 2.50 28.12 -18.55
CA ILE A 237 1.52 28.58 -17.57
C ILE A 237 0.33 27.61 -17.44
N PRO A 238 -0.27 27.09 -18.53
CA PRO A 238 -1.39 26.14 -18.42
C PRO A 238 -1.01 24.89 -17.62
N GLU A 239 0.12 24.26 -17.94
CA GLU A 239 0.59 23.02 -17.33
C GLU A 239 0.96 23.22 -15.85
N LEU A 240 1.62 24.33 -15.54
CA LEU A 240 1.95 24.71 -14.16
C LEU A 240 0.70 24.98 -13.33
N CYS A 241 -0.25 25.74 -13.89
CA CYS A 241 -1.52 26.05 -13.22
C CYS A 241 -2.35 24.78 -12.99
N ASP A 242 -2.39 23.84 -13.94
CA ASP A 242 -3.09 22.57 -13.77
C ASP A 242 -2.45 21.71 -12.68
N GLY A 243 -1.11 21.59 -12.68
CA GLY A 243 -0.38 20.93 -11.59
C GLY A 243 -0.67 21.55 -10.22
N LEU A 244 -0.68 22.88 -10.15
CA LEU A 244 -0.98 23.63 -8.93
C LEU A 244 -2.44 23.47 -8.48
N LEU A 245 -3.40 23.46 -9.41
CA LEU A 245 -4.82 23.23 -9.13
C LEU A 245 -5.03 21.84 -8.53
N THR A 246 -4.38 20.80 -9.07
CA THR A 246 -4.47 19.44 -8.51
C THR A 246 -3.92 19.38 -7.09
N LEU A 247 -2.85 20.12 -6.80
CA LEU A 247 -2.29 20.22 -5.46
C LEU A 247 -3.21 21.01 -4.51
N ARG A 248 -3.79 22.12 -4.97
CA ARG A 248 -4.75 22.93 -4.20
C ARG A 248 -5.94 22.12 -3.71
N ARG A 249 -6.49 21.24 -4.56
CA ARG A 249 -7.54 20.30 -4.19
C ARG A 249 -7.13 19.39 -3.03
N CYS A 250 -5.89 18.88 -3.05
CA CYS A 250 -5.34 18.08 -1.96
C CYS A 250 -5.21 18.91 -0.67
N PHE A 251 -4.74 20.17 -0.76
CA PHE A 251 -4.67 21.08 0.39
C PHE A 251 -6.05 21.35 0.99
N ASN A 252 -7.06 21.64 0.17
CA ASN A 252 -8.42 21.87 0.66
C ASN A 252 -8.92 20.68 1.48
N LEU A 253 -8.83 19.46 0.95
CA LEU A 253 -9.26 18.26 1.67
C LEU A 253 -8.41 17.98 2.90
N PHE A 254 -7.09 18.17 2.82
CA PHE A 254 -6.17 17.89 3.91
C PHE A 254 -6.40 18.80 5.13
N PHE A 255 -6.70 20.08 4.90
CA PHE A 255 -6.89 21.08 5.94
C PHE A 255 -8.37 21.35 6.27
N THR A 256 -9.31 20.63 5.64
CA THR A 256 -10.73 20.68 6.03
C THR A 256 -10.90 20.11 7.44
N SER A 257 -11.62 20.83 8.30
CA SER A 257 -11.83 20.47 9.71
C SER A 257 -12.47 19.11 9.92
N ASP A 258 -13.37 18.69 9.02
CA ASP A 258 -14.16 17.46 9.15
C ASP A 258 -13.40 16.20 8.67
N SER A 259 -12.21 16.33 8.10
CA SER A 259 -11.49 15.19 7.53
C SER A 259 -10.74 14.38 8.59
N SER A 260 -11.01 13.07 8.61
CA SER A 260 -10.30 12.10 9.44
C SER A 260 -8.82 11.99 9.04
N GLU A 261 -7.98 11.47 9.93
CA GLU A 261 -6.55 11.27 9.64
C GLU A 261 -6.33 10.41 8.39
N GLU A 262 -7.15 9.38 8.21
CA GLU A 262 -7.10 8.54 7.02
C GLU A 262 -7.47 9.32 5.75
N GLU A 263 -8.52 10.14 5.80
CA GLU A 263 -8.88 11.00 4.67
C GLU A 263 -7.77 12.00 4.35
N ARG A 264 -7.11 12.57 5.36
CA ARG A 264 -5.98 13.49 5.18
C ARG A 264 -4.82 12.77 4.49
N MET A 265 -4.43 11.60 4.98
CA MET A 265 -3.39 10.76 4.37
C MET A 265 -3.71 10.44 2.90
N ARG A 266 -4.90 9.92 2.62
CA ARG A 266 -5.33 9.59 1.25
C ARG A 266 -5.42 10.83 0.37
N SER A 267 -5.87 11.97 0.90
CA SER A 267 -5.97 13.23 0.15
C SER A 267 -4.62 13.78 -0.26
N ALA A 268 -3.60 13.69 0.61
CA ALA A 268 -2.25 14.08 0.24
C ALA A 268 -1.69 13.19 -0.87
N LEU A 269 -1.78 11.87 -0.70
CA LEU A 269 -1.27 10.90 -1.68
C LEU A 269 -2.06 10.90 -3.00
N MET A 270 -3.32 11.37 -2.99
CA MET A 270 -4.15 11.55 -4.19
C MET A 270 -3.44 12.39 -5.26
N TRP A 271 -2.62 13.36 -4.85
CA TRP A 271 -1.89 14.20 -5.79
C TRP A 271 -1.05 13.34 -6.75
N LEU A 272 -0.31 12.36 -6.23
CA LEU A 272 0.53 11.45 -7.03
C LEU A 272 -0.25 10.70 -8.11
N VAL A 273 -1.54 10.45 -7.87
CA VAL A 273 -2.44 9.84 -8.85
C VAL A 273 -2.97 10.89 -9.82
N LYS A 274 -3.40 12.07 -9.35
CA LYS A 274 -4.12 13.06 -10.14
C LYS A 274 -3.24 14.07 -10.90
N ILE A 275 -1.93 14.10 -10.68
CA ILE A 275 -1.02 15.01 -11.39
C ILE A 275 -1.20 14.88 -12.93
N PRO A 276 -1.29 15.98 -13.68
CA PRO A 276 -1.38 15.96 -15.15
C PRO A 276 -0.07 15.50 -15.84
N ASP A 277 -0.17 14.79 -16.96
CA ASP A 277 1.01 14.37 -17.76
C ASP A 277 1.86 15.56 -18.24
N PRO A 278 1.28 16.67 -18.74
CA PRO A 278 2.08 17.81 -19.17
C PRO A 278 2.93 18.43 -18.05
N PHE A 279 2.40 18.48 -16.82
CA PHE A 279 3.13 18.94 -15.65
C PHE A 279 4.27 17.97 -15.26
N ILE A 280 4.07 16.66 -15.45
CA ILE A 280 5.12 15.66 -15.24
C ILE A 280 6.27 15.85 -16.22
N GLU A 281 6.02 16.21 -17.47
CA GLU A 281 7.09 16.50 -18.43
C GLU A 281 7.96 17.69 -17.98
N LEU A 282 7.36 18.70 -17.33
CA LEU A 282 8.11 19.79 -16.70
C LEU A 282 8.95 19.30 -15.51
N LEU A 283 8.43 18.39 -14.68
CA LEU A 283 9.22 17.79 -13.60
C LEU A 283 10.39 16.95 -14.14
N LYS A 284 10.20 16.22 -15.25
CA LYS A 284 11.27 15.43 -15.88
C LYS A 284 12.42 16.31 -16.37
N SER A 285 12.12 17.49 -16.90
CA SER A 285 13.11 18.47 -17.34
C SER A 285 13.72 19.29 -16.20
N HIS A 286 13.38 18.99 -14.93
CA HIS A 286 13.78 19.77 -13.75
C HIS A 286 13.42 21.26 -13.89
N ASP A 287 12.27 21.54 -14.50
CA ASP A 287 11.75 22.90 -14.65
C ASP A 287 11.60 23.57 -13.28
N SER A 288 12.18 24.75 -13.14
CA SER A 288 12.28 25.41 -11.83
C SER A 288 10.91 25.78 -11.25
N GLU A 289 9.97 26.20 -12.10
CA GLU A 289 8.62 26.55 -11.68
C GLU A 289 7.82 25.30 -11.27
N ALA A 290 7.96 24.20 -11.99
CA ALA A 290 7.35 22.93 -11.60
C ALA A 290 7.92 22.40 -10.27
N LEU A 291 9.24 22.53 -10.05
CA LEU A 291 9.87 22.21 -8.77
C LEU A 291 9.37 23.09 -7.62
N CYS A 292 9.05 24.37 -7.88
CA CYS A 292 8.39 25.22 -6.88
C CYS A 292 7.02 24.67 -6.48
N VAL A 293 6.21 24.18 -7.42
CA VAL A 293 4.92 23.52 -7.10
C VAL A 293 5.16 22.23 -6.30
N LEU A 294 6.17 21.42 -6.67
CA LEU A 294 6.55 20.21 -5.92
C LEU A 294 7.00 20.52 -4.48
N ALA A 295 7.64 21.68 -4.23
CA ALA A 295 8.01 22.11 -2.89
C ALA A 295 6.78 22.29 -1.97
N PHE A 296 5.66 22.78 -2.51
CA PHE A 296 4.42 22.89 -1.73
C PHE A 296 3.83 21.53 -1.37
N PHE A 297 3.99 20.51 -2.23
CA PHE A 297 3.60 19.13 -1.87
C PHE A 297 4.40 18.59 -0.68
N CYS A 298 5.65 19.00 -0.52
CA CYS A 298 6.49 18.60 0.62
C CYS A 298 5.89 19.03 1.97
N VAL A 299 5.09 20.10 2.00
CA VAL A 299 4.36 20.53 3.21
C VAL A 299 3.32 19.48 3.62
N LEU A 300 2.59 18.88 2.67
CA LEU A 300 1.64 17.79 2.98
C LEU A 300 2.38 16.56 3.52
N LEU A 301 3.52 16.20 2.90
CA LEU A 301 4.36 15.10 3.38
C LEU A 301 4.86 15.36 4.80
N LYS A 302 5.24 16.60 5.12
CA LYS A 302 5.71 16.97 6.45
C LYS A 302 4.65 16.69 7.52
N ARG A 303 3.39 17.01 7.22
CA ARG A 303 2.26 16.76 8.14
C ARG A 303 1.96 15.26 8.33
N LEU A 304 2.49 14.41 7.45
CA LEU A 304 2.30 12.96 7.47
C LEU A 304 3.51 12.18 8.02
N GLU A 305 4.55 12.83 8.54
CA GLU A 305 5.77 12.14 9.03
C GLU A 305 5.55 11.25 10.26
N HIS A 306 4.37 11.32 10.91
CA HIS A 306 3.98 10.33 11.93
C HIS A 306 3.83 8.92 11.36
N LEU A 307 3.65 8.80 10.04
CA LEU A 307 3.66 7.53 9.31
C LEU A 307 5.12 7.17 9.02
N TRP A 308 5.60 6.06 9.61
CA TRP A 308 7.00 5.65 9.53
C TRP A 308 7.53 5.50 8.10
N TRP A 309 6.65 5.22 7.14
CA TRP A 309 7.00 5.07 5.74
C TRP A 309 7.11 6.41 5.00
N ILE A 310 6.49 7.50 5.50
CA ILE A 310 6.64 8.87 4.95
C ILE A 310 7.77 9.66 5.63
N GLU A 311 8.12 9.28 6.86
CA GLU A 311 9.13 9.97 7.66
C GLU A 311 10.42 10.34 6.89
N GLY A 312 10.75 11.63 6.90
CA GLY A 312 11.96 12.20 6.29
C GLY A 312 11.84 12.52 4.79
N TRP A 313 10.71 12.23 4.14
CA TRP A 313 10.52 12.58 2.73
C TRP A 313 10.40 14.08 2.47
N ALA A 314 9.77 14.82 3.39
CA ALA A 314 9.63 16.26 3.23
C ALA A 314 11.00 16.96 3.18
N PHE A 315 11.88 16.60 4.12
CA PHE A 315 13.25 17.12 4.16
C PHE A 315 14.08 16.68 2.96
N HIS A 316 14.05 15.39 2.61
CA HIS A 316 14.78 14.87 1.46
C HIS A 316 14.39 15.58 0.16
N LEU A 317 13.10 15.80 -0.09
CA LEU A 317 12.65 16.45 -1.31
C LEU A 317 12.95 17.94 -1.30
N ILE A 318 12.72 18.64 -0.18
CA ILE A 318 12.91 20.10 -0.14
C ILE A 318 14.38 20.49 -0.28
N GLU A 319 15.30 19.72 0.30
CA GLU A 319 16.74 19.93 0.15
C GLU A 319 17.17 19.79 -1.31
N ARG A 320 16.67 18.76 -1.99
CA ARG A 320 16.99 18.50 -3.41
C ARG A 320 16.39 19.53 -4.33
N ILE A 321 15.16 19.97 -4.05
CA ILE A 321 14.52 21.06 -4.78
C ILE A 321 15.34 22.34 -4.58
N TYR A 322 15.67 22.71 -3.34
CA TYR A 322 16.43 23.93 -3.03
C TYR A 322 17.81 23.96 -3.71
N THR A 323 18.52 22.84 -3.68
CA THR A 323 19.85 22.70 -4.30
C THR A 323 19.79 22.78 -5.82
N THR A 324 18.69 22.33 -6.44
CA THR A 324 18.47 22.42 -7.89
C THR A 324 18.03 23.82 -8.35
N LEU A 325 17.30 24.55 -7.50
CA LEU A 325 16.77 25.87 -7.84
C LEU A 325 17.83 26.98 -7.79
N ASP A 326 17.78 27.87 -8.78
CA ASP A 326 18.46 29.17 -8.73
C ASP A 326 17.90 30.07 -7.61
N HIS A 327 18.72 31.04 -7.19
CA HIS A 327 18.35 31.98 -6.12
C HIS A 327 16.99 32.68 -6.34
N ARG A 328 16.62 32.98 -7.60
CA ARG A 328 15.34 33.62 -7.92
C ARG A 328 14.12 32.78 -7.56
N TYR A 329 14.19 31.45 -7.74
CA TYR A 329 13.08 30.53 -7.49
C TYR A 329 13.05 30.06 -6.04
N ARG A 330 14.19 30.08 -5.34
CA ARG A 330 14.23 29.85 -3.87
C ARG A 330 13.33 30.82 -3.10
N LEU A 331 13.09 32.01 -3.64
CA LEU A 331 12.14 32.97 -3.07
C LEU A 331 10.68 32.47 -3.12
N TRP A 332 10.32 31.66 -4.12
CA TRP A 332 8.96 31.17 -4.33
C TRP A 332 8.60 30.05 -3.35
N ILE A 333 9.62 29.35 -2.84
CA ILE A 333 9.46 28.23 -1.91
C ILE A 333 9.73 28.60 -0.45
N ARG A 334 9.84 29.89 -0.10
CA ARG A 334 10.07 30.35 1.27
C ARG A 334 9.05 29.80 2.27
N TRP A 335 7.76 29.91 1.93
CA TRP A 335 6.71 29.39 2.80
C TRP A 335 6.82 27.87 3.01
N PRO A 336 7.02 27.03 1.98
CA PRO A 336 7.34 25.62 2.19
C PRO A 336 8.56 25.37 3.10
N LEU A 337 9.66 26.14 2.98
CA LEU A 337 10.83 25.98 3.85
C LEU A 337 10.47 26.23 5.33
N GLU A 338 9.72 27.30 5.59
CA GLU A 338 9.27 27.70 6.94
C GLU A 338 8.34 26.65 7.55
N GLU A 339 7.35 26.16 6.80
CA GLU A 339 6.41 25.13 7.25
C GLU A 339 7.09 23.78 7.53
N ILE A 340 8.10 23.44 6.73
CA ILE A 340 8.86 22.20 6.91
C ILE A 340 9.85 22.33 8.07
N GLY A 341 10.26 23.55 8.41
CA GLY A 341 11.32 23.81 9.38
C GLY A 341 12.70 23.44 8.82
N TRP A 342 12.92 23.64 7.52
CA TRP A 342 14.20 23.38 6.87
C TRP A 342 14.98 24.67 6.62
N ALA A 343 16.28 24.62 6.88
CA ALA A 343 17.22 25.69 6.57
C ALA A 343 18.44 25.09 5.82
N PRO A 344 18.97 25.81 4.80
CA PRO A 344 20.11 25.39 4.01
C PRO A 344 21.45 25.45 4.74
#